data_AF-A0A9X2AF02-F1
#
_entry.id   AF-A0A9X2AF02-F1
#
_cell.length_a   1.000
_cell.length_b   1.000
_cell.length_c   1.000
_cell.angle_alpha   90.00
_cell.angle_beta   90.00
_cell.angle_gamma   90.00
#
_symmetry.space_group_name_H-M   'P 1'
#
loop_
_entity.id
_entity.type
_entity.pdbx_description
1 polymer ?
#
loop_
_entity_poly.entity_id
_entity_poly.type
_entity_poly.pdbx_seq_one_letter_code
_entity_poly.pdbx_strand_id
1 'polypeptide(L)'
;MEDFLTGIIEQLFASLLLVPIGFVYLWLRFRHRIRVAQALAQEYEDSYANAGSAILANTIAALGALAVSSLIILAVVVQIREWLHG
;
A
#
# COMPACT_ATOMS: atom_id res chain seq x y z
N MET A 1 -17.30 -17.84 -17.53
CA MET A 1 -17.82 -18.06 -16.16
C MET A 1 -16.79 -17.59 -15.14
N GLU A 2 -15.51 -17.89 -15.35
CA GLU A 2 -14.40 -17.43 -14.51
C GLU A 2 -14.29 -15.89 -14.50
N ASP A 3 -14.35 -15.21 -15.65
CA ASP A 3 -14.28 -13.74 -15.74
C ASP A 3 -15.39 -13.02 -14.96
N PHE A 4 -16.56 -13.64 -14.89
CA PHE A 4 -17.70 -13.10 -14.14
C PHE A 4 -17.48 -13.19 -12.63
N LEU A 5 -16.96 -14.33 -12.15
CA LEU A 5 -16.64 -14.52 -10.73
C LEU A 5 -15.50 -13.58 -10.30
N THR A 6 -14.46 -13.44 -11.12
CA THR A 6 -13.34 -12.53 -10.85
C THR A 6 -13.81 -11.09 -10.73
N GLY A 7 -14.68 -10.62 -11.64
CA GLY A 7 -15.23 -9.26 -11.57
C GLY A 7 -16.03 -9.01 -10.28
N ILE A 8 -16.83 -9.97 -9.81
CA ILE A 8 -17.56 -9.84 -8.54
C ILE A 8 -16.59 -9.80 -7.35
N ILE A 9 -15.57 -10.66 -7.35
CA ILE A 9 -14.58 -10.72 -6.26
C ILE A 9 -13.81 -9.40 -6.17
N GLU A 10 -13.36 -8.85 -7.31
CA GLU A 10 -12.67 -7.54 -7.35
C GLU A 10 -13.56 -6.42 -6.81
N GLN A 11 -14.83 -6.39 -7.21
CA GLN A 11 -15.77 -5.36 -6.76
C GLN A 11 -16.08 -5.46 -5.27
N LEU A 12 -16.22 -6.68 -4.75
CA LEU A 12 -16.38 -6.95 -3.32
C LEU A 12 -15.11 -6.56 -2.55
N PHE A 13 -13.94 -6.89 -3.07
CA PHE A 13 -12.66 -6.54 -2.45
C PHE A 13 -12.48 -5.02 -2.36
N ALA A 14 -12.73 -4.30 -3.45
CA ALA A 14 -12.68 -2.84 -3.47
C ALA A 14 -13.64 -2.22 -2.46
N SER A 15 -14.88 -2.73 -2.40
CA SER A 15 -15.93 -2.18 -1.55
C SER A 15 -15.74 -2.50 -0.06
N LEU A 16 -15.26 -3.70 0.26
CA LEU A 16 -15.13 -4.18 1.65
C LEU A 16 -13.80 -3.82 2.29
N LEU A 17 -12.72 -3.65 1.51
CA LEU A 17 -11.38 -3.39 2.04
C LEU A 17 -10.86 -2.02 1.63
N LEU A 18 -10.82 -1.72 0.33
CA LEU A 18 -10.16 -0.49 -0.14
C LEU A 18 -10.92 0.77 0.29
N VAL A 19 -12.24 0.78 0.19
CA VAL A 19 -13.06 1.93 0.60
C VAL A 19 -12.87 2.28 2.09
N PRO A 20 -13.02 1.35 3.05
CA PRO A 20 -12.75 1.64 4.46
C PRO A 20 -11.30 2.10 4.72
N ILE A 21 -10.31 1.46 4.09
CA ILE A 21 -8.90 1.82 4.25
C ILE A 21 -8.67 3.26 3.77
N GLY A 22 -9.13 3.61 2.57
CA GLY A 22 -8.99 4.95 2.01
C GLY A 22 -9.72 6.00 2.85
N PHE A 23 -10.92 5.68 3.33
CA PHE A 23 -11.67 6.56 4.22
C PHE A 23 -10.92 6.84 5.52
N VAL A 24 -10.49 5.79 6.23
CA VAL A 24 -9.76 5.91 7.49
C VAL A 24 -8.44 6.67 7.27
N TYR A 25 -7.70 6.34 6.22
CA TYR A 25 -6.45 7.02 5.88
C TYR A 25 -6.64 8.52 5.68
N LEU A 26 -7.56 8.93 4.81
CA LEU A 26 -7.78 10.35 4.52
C LEU A 26 -8.34 11.09 5.73
N TRP A 27 -9.22 10.45 6.50
CA TRP A 27 -9.77 11.02 7.72
C TRP A 27 -8.67 11.25 8.77
N LEU A 28 -7.77 10.29 8.97
CA LEU A 28 -6.63 10.43 9.90
C LEU A 28 -5.61 11.46 9.42
N ARG A 29 -5.30 11.48 8.11
CA ARG A 29 -4.28 12.37 7.52
C ARG A 29 -4.70 13.83 7.53
N PHE A 30 -5.94 14.12 7.12
CA PHE A 30 -6.39 15.49 6.94
C PHE A 30 -7.30 16.01 8.05
N ARG A 31 -7.99 15.11 8.78
CA ARG A 31 -8.92 15.40 9.91
C ARG A 31 -10.07 16.38 9.63
N HIS A 32 -10.12 17.00 8.46
CA HIS A 32 -11.09 18.01 8.07
C HIS A 32 -11.76 17.63 6.75
N ARG A 33 -13.10 17.58 6.72
CA ARG A 33 -13.87 17.08 5.58
C ARG A 33 -13.57 17.83 4.27
N ILE A 34 -13.39 19.16 4.32
CA ILE A 34 -13.04 19.96 3.13
C ILE A 34 -11.72 19.50 2.51
N ARG A 35 -10.69 19.24 3.34
CA ARG A 35 -9.38 18.78 2.85
C ARG A 35 -9.44 17.35 2.31
N VAL A 36 -10.26 16.49 2.92
CA VAL A 36 -10.52 15.14 2.40
C VAL A 36 -11.16 15.19 1.02
N ALA A 37 -12.19 16.01 0.84
CA ALA A 37 -12.86 16.17 -0.46
C ALA A 37 -11.90 16.73 -1.52
N GLN A 38 -11.08 17.72 -1.14
CA GLN A 38 -10.06 18.26 -2.03
C GLN A 38 -9.02 17.22 -2.45
N ALA A 39 -8.52 16.40 -1.51
CA ALA A 39 -7.57 15.33 -1.81
C ALA A 39 -8.19 14.23 -2.69
N LEU A 40 -9.45 13.86 -2.45
CA LEU A 40 -10.17 12.91 -3.29
C LEU A 40 -10.29 13.40 -4.74
N ALA A 41 -10.69 14.65 -4.94
CA ALA A 41 -10.85 15.23 -6.26
C ALA A 41 -9.52 15.39 -7.02
N GLN A 42 -8.42 15.71 -6.30
CA GLN A 42 -7.13 16.01 -6.92
C GLN A 42 -6.26 14.76 -7.16
N GLU A 43 -6.29 13.79 -6.25
CA GLU A 43 -5.32 12.69 -6.23
C GLU A 43 -5.94 11.31 -6.43
N TYR A 44 -7.25 11.16 -6.20
CA TYR A 44 -7.89 9.84 -6.10
C TYR A 44 -9.18 9.69 -6.94
N GLU A 45 -9.40 10.59 -7.92
CA GLU A 45 -10.56 10.54 -8.83
C GLU A 45 -11.91 10.44 -8.09
N ASP A 46 -12.06 11.22 -7.01
CA ASP A 46 -13.25 11.23 -6.15
C ASP A 46 -13.60 9.87 -5.49
N SER A 47 -12.66 8.92 -5.45
CA SER A 47 -12.89 7.55 -4.98
C SER A 47 -12.04 7.19 -3.76
N TYR A 48 -12.69 6.80 -2.66
CA TYR A 48 -12.01 6.23 -1.50
C TYR A 48 -11.34 4.88 -1.80
N ALA A 49 -11.85 4.10 -2.76
CA ALA A 49 -11.21 2.85 -3.17
C ALA A 49 -9.83 3.12 -3.80
N ASN A 50 -9.70 4.20 -4.58
CA ASN A 50 -8.42 4.60 -5.17
C ASN A 50 -7.42 5.05 -4.10
N ALA A 51 -7.87 5.84 -3.12
CA ALA A 51 -7.04 6.20 -1.97
C ALA A 51 -6.59 4.97 -1.17
N GLY A 52 -7.50 4.01 -0.94
CA GLY A 52 -7.17 2.75 -0.27
C GLY A 52 -6.18 1.91 -1.06
N SER A 53 -6.38 1.80 -2.38
CA SER A 53 -5.47 1.09 -3.29
C SER A 53 -4.07 1.69 -3.27
N ALA A 54 -3.96 3.02 -3.38
CA ALA A 54 -2.69 3.73 -3.33
C ALA A 54 -1.93 3.47 -2.03
N ILE A 55 -2.62 3.47 -0.89
CA ILE A 55 -2.00 3.20 0.41
C ILE A 55 -1.58 1.75 0.55
N LEU A 56 -2.40 0.80 0.09
CA LEU A 56 -2.07 -0.61 0.09
C LEU A 56 -0.82 -0.86 -0.78
N ALA A 57 -0.81 -0.33 -2.00
CA ALA A 57 0.32 -0.44 -2.93
C ALA A 57 1.61 0.16 -2.34
N ASN A 58 1.54 1.36 -1.78
CA ASN A 58 2.67 2.01 -1.12
C ASN A 58 3.18 1.21 0.09
N THR A 59 2.28 0.61 0.87
CA THR A 59 2.64 -0.23 2.02
C THR A 59 3.36 -1.50 1.56
N ILE A 60 2.84 -2.19 0.55
CA ILE A 60 3.48 -3.39 -0.02
C ILE A 60 4.85 -3.02 -0.59
N ALA A 61 4.96 -1.92 -1.33
CA ALA A 61 6.23 -1.44 -1.88
C ALA A 61 7.25 -1.13 -0.77
N ALA A 62 6.82 -0.46 0.31
CA ALA A 62 7.68 -0.16 1.44
C ALA A 62 8.18 -1.42 2.16
N LEU A 63 7.30 -2.39 2.39
CA LEU A 63 7.66 -3.68 2.98
C LEU A 63 8.63 -4.46 2.09
N GLY A 64 8.39 -4.47 0.78
CA GLY A 64 9.29 -5.08 -0.20
C GLY A 64 10.67 -4.42 -0.20
N ALA A 65 10.72 -3.09 -0.18
CA ALA A 65 11.97 -2.34 -0.08
C ALA A 65 12.74 -2.68 1.20
N LEU A 66 12.05 -2.71 2.35
CA LEU A 66 12.66 -3.08 3.64
C LEU A 66 13.22 -4.52 3.62
N ALA A 67 12.49 -5.48 3.05
CA ALA A 67 12.95 -6.86 2.93
C ALA A 67 14.21 -6.94 2.08
N VAL A 68 14.22 -6.30 0.91
CA VAL A 68 15.40 -6.27 0.02
C VAL A 68 16.59 -5.59 0.69
N SER A 69 16.40 -4.43 1.32
CA SER A 69 17.48 -3.74 2.04
C SER A 69 18.05 -4.62 3.17
N SER A 70 17.20 -5.35 3.89
CA SER A 70 17.65 -6.26 4.95
C SER A 70 18.50 -7.41 4.41
N LEU A 71 18.12 -7.98 3.26
CA LEU A 71 18.91 -9.03 2.60
C LEU A 71 20.28 -8.52 2.14
N ILE A 72 20.34 -7.30 1.58
CA ILE A 72 21.60 -6.68 1.16
C ILE A 72 22.51 -6.46 2.37
N ILE A 73 21.97 -5.90 3.46
CA ILE A 73 22.74 -5.69 4.69
C ILE A 73 23.27 -7.02 5.22
N LEU A 74 22.43 -8.05 5.27
CA LEU A 74 22.84 -9.38 5.72
C LEU A 74 23.96 -9.96 4.84
N ALA A 75 23.84 -9.86 3.52
CA ALA A 75 24.87 -10.33 2.60
C ALA A 75 26.21 -9.62 2.83
N VAL A 76 26.20 -8.29 3.02
CA VAL A 76 27.40 -7.50 3.33
C VAL A 76 27.99 -7.92 4.67
N VAL A 77 27.18 -8.11 5.71
CA VAL A 77 27.64 -8.54 7.03
C VAL A 77 28.29 -9.92 6.97
N VAL A 78 27.68 -10.87 6.26
CA VAL A 78 28.26 -12.22 6.07
C VAL A 78 29.59 -12.14 5.34
N GLN A 79 29.67 -11.36 4.26
CA GLN A 79 30.91 -11.19 3.49
C GLN A 79 32.04 -10.59 4.35
N ILE A 80 31.74 -9.57 5.16
CA ILE A 80 32.72 -8.96 6.07
C ILE A 80 33.17 -9.97 7.14
N ARG A 81 32.22 -10.72 7.71
CA ARG A 81 32.53 -11.76 8.71
C ARG A 81 33.46 -12.83 8.16
N GLU A 82 33.23 -13.28 6.92
CA GLU A 82 34.11 -14.23 6.25
C GLU A 82 35.53 -13.67 6.08
N TRP A 83 35.66 -12.39 5.71
CA TRP A 83 36.96 -11.74 5.56
C TRP A 83 37.75 -11.60 6.88
N LEU A 84 37.06 -11.46 8.02
CA LEU A 84 37.69 -11.30 9.34
C LEU A 84 38.07 -12.63 10.01
N HIS A 85 37.42 -13.73 9.65
CA HIS A 85 37.65 -15.05 10.24
C HIS A 85 38.33 -16.05 9.29
N GLY A 86 38.55 -15.66 8.03
CA GLY A 86 39.30 -16.41 7.03
C GLY A 86 40.78 -16.08 7.00
#